data_AF-A0A2D4F2G7-F1
#
_entry.id   AF-A0A2D4F2G7-F1
#
_cell.length_a   1.000
_cell.length_b   1.000
_cell.length_c   1.000
_cell.angle_alpha   90.00
_cell.angle_beta   90.00
_cell.angle_gamma   90.00
#
_symmetry.space_group_name_H-M   'P 1'
#
loop_
_entity.id
_entity.type
_entity.pdbx_description
1 polymer ?
#
loop_
_entity_poly.entity_id
_entity_poly.type
_entity_poly.pdbx_seq_one_letter_code
_entity_poly.pdbx_strand_id
1 'polypeptide(L)'
;GLRVTFTSWGAFCVRNPRPVILFSLVLIAMCSSGLAFLRITTNPIDLWSASNSQARREKEYFDTNFGPFFRTEQLIIQAVNTTPEIFNPYMPGPEIPFGSLLTKHILHQILDLQNGIEDITASYQNETVMLKDICLAPLSPYNNNCTILSVLNYYQNSHSVLDSNITDGFYIYADFHTHFLF
;
A
#
# COMPACT_ATOMS: atom_id res chain seq x y z
N GLY A 1 9.85 -61.40 22.75
CA GLY A 1 8.68 -60.64 22.30
C GLY A 1 8.90 -60.05 20.91
N LEU A 2 9.29 -58.77 20.83
CA LEU A 2 9.39 -58.01 19.58
C LEU A 2 10.30 -58.60 18.48
N ARG A 3 11.41 -59.25 18.88
CA ARG A 3 12.34 -59.85 17.91
C ARG A 3 11.65 -60.94 17.07
N VAL A 4 10.86 -61.80 17.72
CA VAL A 4 10.14 -62.90 17.04
C VAL A 4 9.04 -62.36 16.15
N THR A 5 8.33 -61.31 16.58
CA THR A 5 7.25 -60.69 15.79
C THR A 5 7.77 -59.99 14.55
N PHE A 6 8.88 -59.24 14.64
CA PHE A 6 9.47 -58.58 13.48
C PHE A 6 10.14 -59.57 12.51
N THR A 7 10.78 -60.63 13.00
CA THR A 7 11.34 -61.68 12.13
C THR A 7 10.23 -62.41 11.37
N SER A 8 9.11 -62.72 12.05
CA SER A 8 7.94 -63.33 11.42
C SER A 8 7.29 -62.40 10.38
N TRP A 9 7.13 -61.12 10.71
CA TRP A 9 6.59 -60.10 9.80
C TRP A 9 7.48 -59.86 8.58
N GLY A 10 8.79 -59.78 8.77
CA GLY A 10 9.76 -59.65 7.68
C GLY A 10 9.73 -60.86 6.73
N ALA A 11 9.65 -62.08 7.29
CA ALA A 11 9.48 -63.29 6.48
C ALA A 11 8.17 -63.29 5.68
N PHE A 12 7.08 -62.77 6.26
CA PHE A 12 5.81 -62.58 5.57
C PHE A 12 5.92 -61.59 4.39
N CYS A 13 6.57 -60.44 4.59
CA CYS A 13 6.78 -59.43 3.56
C CYS A 13 7.62 -59.94 2.38
N VAL A 14 8.67 -60.73 2.64
CA VAL A 14 9.54 -61.31 1.60
C VAL A 14 8.81 -62.42 0.83
N ARG A 15 7.98 -63.22 1.51
CA ARG A 15 7.26 -64.35 0.89
C ARG A 15 6.11 -63.90 0.00
N ASN A 16 5.48 -62.75 0.27
CA ASN A 16 4.36 -62.22 -0.50
C ASN A 16 4.51 -60.70 -0.78
N PRO A 17 5.45 -60.28 -1.65
CA PRO A 17 5.74 -58.85 -1.85
C PRO A 17 4.63 -58.09 -2.58
N ARG A 18 3.94 -58.72 -3.54
CA ARG A 18 2.87 -58.09 -4.34
C ARG A 18 1.69 -57.56 -3.50
N PRO A 19 1.04 -58.35 -2.62
CA PRO A 19 -0.06 -57.85 -1.80
C PRO A 19 0.40 -56.79 -0.79
N VAL A 20 1.63 -56.87 -0.28
CA VAL A 20 2.19 -55.87 0.64
C VAL A 20 2.38 -54.52 -0.07
N ILE A 21 2.89 -54.52 -1.30
CA ILE A 21 3.03 -53.29 -2.11
C ILE A 21 1.67 -52.73 -2.52
N LEU A 22 0.73 -53.58 -2.93
CA LEU A 22 -0.62 -53.12 -3.28
C LEU A 22 -1.30 -52.45 -2.08
N PHE A 23 -1.22 -53.10 -0.91
CA PHE A 23 -1.81 -52.57 0.32
C PHE A 23 -1.16 -51.24 0.74
N SER A 24 0.18 -51.13 0.67
CA SER A 24 0.85 -49.87 1.01
C SER A 24 0.50 -48.76 0.02
N LEU A 25 0.41 -49.05 -1.29
CA LEU A 25 -0.03 -48.08 -2.29
C LEU A 25 -1.47 -47.61 -2.07
N VAL A 26 -2.38 -48.53 -1.73
CA VAL A 26 -3.77 -48.18 -1.40
C VAL A 26 -3.83 -47.29 -0.16
N LEU A 27 -3.06 -47.61 0.90
CA LEU A 27 -2.96 -46.75 2.08
C LEU A 27 -2.40 -45.37 1.75
N ILE A 28 -1.31 -45.29 0.96
CA ILE A 28 -0.72 -44.02 0.53
C ILE A 28 -1.73 -43.21 -0.27
N ALA A 29 -2.40 -43.81 -1.26
CA ALA A 29 -3.41 -43.14 -2.07
C ALA A 29 -4.58 -42.62 -1.24
N MET A 30 -5.07 -43.39 -0.26
CA MET A 30 -6.11 -42.94 0.67
C MET A 30 -5.63 -41.76 1.51
N CYS A 31 -4.43 -41.82 2.10
CA CYS A 31 -3.87 -40.72 2.89
C CYS A 31 -3.61 -39.47 2.04
N SER A 32 -3.14 -39.64 0.80
CA SER A 32 -2.85 -38.54 -0.12
C SER A 32 -4.10 -37.91 -0.73
N SER A 33 -5.24 -38.62 -0.76
CA SER A 33 -6.50 -38.08 -1.30
C SER A 33 -6.97 -36.81 -0.60
N GLY A 34 -6.64 -36.64 0.70
CA GLY A 34 -6.94 -35.43 1.47
C GLY A 34 -6.25 -34.17 0.94
N LEU A 35 -5.16 -34.31 0.19
CA LEU A 35 -4.43 -33.18 -0.38
C LEU A 35 -5.27 -32.42 -1.42
N ALA A 36 -6.23 -33.08 -2.07
CA ALA A 36 -7.17 -32.45 -3.00
C ALA A 36 -8.09 -31.42 -2.31
N PHE A 37 -8.27 -31.51 -0.99
CA PHE A 37 -9.10 -30.60 -0.19
C PHE A 37 -8.28 -29.55 0.56
N LEU A 38 -6.96 -29.50 0.34
CA LEU A 38 -6.09 -28.54 0.99
C LEU A 38 -6.46 -27.13 0.55
N ARG A 39 -6.73 -26.25 1.52
CA ARG A 39 -6.96 -24.81 1.31
C ARG A 39 -5.76 -24.04 1.85
N ILE A 40 -5.10 -23.27 1.00
CA ILE A 40 -3.95 -22.45 1.38
C ILE A 40 -4.47 -21.11 1.90
N THR A 41 -4.18 -20.81 3.16
CA THR A 41 -4.43 -19.47 3.73
C THR A 41 -3.27 -18.56 3.35
N THR A 42 -3.53 -17.53 2.54
CA THR A 42 -2.52 -16.55 2.10
C THR A 42 -2.61 -15.22 2.85
N ASN A 43 -3.68 -15.00 3.61
CA ASN A 43 -3.86 -13.77 4.38
C ASN A 43 -2.88 -13.75 5.56
N PRO A 44 -1.93 -12.80 5.61
CA PRO A 44 -0.92 -12.75 6.66
C PRO A 44 -1.54 -12.58 8.05
N ILE A 45 -2.66 -11.86 8.18
CA ILE A 45 -3.27 -11.63 9.49
C ILE A 45 -3.75 -12.96 10.10
N ASP A 46 -4.24 -13.88 9.26
CA ASP A 46 -4.74 -15.19 9.70
C ASP A 46 -3.60 -16.17 10.01
N LEU A 47 -2.42 -15.95 9.44
CA LEU A 47 -1.21 -16.73 9.71
C LEU A 47 -0.51 -16.30 11.01
N TRP A 48 -0.50 -14.99 11.30
CA TRP A 48 0.28 -14.41 12.39
C TRP A 48 -0.53 -14.04 13.64
N SER A 49 -1.85 -14.19 13.61
CA SER A 49 -2.70 -13.93 14.77
C SER A 49 -3.70 -15.05 14.99
N ALA A 50 -3.84 -15.50 16.24
CA ALA A 50 -4.89 -16.42 16.62
C ALA A 50 -6.25 -15.72 16.53
N SER A 51 -7.26 -16.44 16.03
CA SER A 51 -8.61 -15.92 15.82
C SER A 51 -9.26 -15.36 17.09
N ASN A 52 -8.94 -15.91 18.26
CA ASN A 52 -9.48 -15.47 19.56
C ASN A 52 -8.50 -14.59 20.37
N SER A 53 -7.49 -14.01 19.72
CA SER A 53 -6.57 -13.08 20.39
C SER A 53 -7.26 -11.75 20.71
N GLN A 54 -6.82 -11.06 21.78
CA GLN A 54 -7.35 -9.74 22.14
C GLN A 54 -7.22 -8.73 20.99
N ALA A 55 -6.06 -8.69 20.32
CA ALA A 55 -5.82 -7.81 19.18
C ALA A 55 -6.82 -8.05 18.02
N ARG A 56 -7.22 -9.31 17.79
CA ARG A 56 -8.21 -9.64 16.75
C ARG A 56 -9.61 -9.13 17.12
N ARG A 57 -9.99 -9.24 18.40
CA ARG A 57 -11.27 -8.72 18.91
C ARG A 57 -11.33 -7.19 18.85
N GLU A 58 -10.24 -6.51 19.21
CA GLU A 58 -10.12 -5.06 19.10
C GLU A 58 -10.16 -4.58 17.65
N LYS A 59 -9.48 -5.31 16.74
CA LYS A 59 -9.56 -5.05 15.30
C LYS A 59 -10.98 -5.22 14.76
N GLU A 60 -11.65 -6.31 15.11
CA GLU A 60 -13.03 -6.56 14.66
C GLU A 60 -13.99 -5.48 15.17
N TYR A 61 -13.83 -5.06 16.43
CA TYR A 61 -14.56 -3.93 16.98
C TYR A 61 -14.30 -2.64 16.19
N PHE A 62 -13.04 -2.32 15.90
CA PHE A 62 -12.69 -1.13 15.10
C PHE A 62 -13.28 -1.21 13.69
N ASP A 63 -13.07 -2.31 12.98
CA ASP A 63 -13.51 -2.50 11.60
C ASP A 63 -15.05 -2.44 11.48
N THR A 64 -15.78 -2.90 12.50
CA THR A 64 -17.25 -2.84 12.53
C THR A 64 -17.79 -1.42 12.73
N ASN A 65 -17.09 -0.60 13.51
CA ASN A 65 -17.55 0.75 13.85
C ASN A 65 -17.08 1.82 12.86
N PHE A 66 -15.86 1.67 12.32
CA PHE A 66 -15.21 2.68 11.48
C PHE A 66 -14.97 2.21 10.04
N GLY A 67 -15.23 0.94 9.75
CA GLY A 67 -14.76 0.30 8.53
C GLY A 67 -13.30 -0.16 8.64
N PRO A 68 -12.83 -0.95 7.68
CA PRO A 68 -11.45 -1.39 7.65
C PRO A 68 -10.49 -0.20 7.51
N PHE A 69 -9.30 -0.32 8.09
CA PHE A 69 -8.24 0.67 7.90
C PHE A 69 -7.91 0.84 6.41
N PHE A 70 -7.73 2.08 5.97
CA PHE A 70 -7.46 2.39 4.56
C PHE A 70 -6.12 1.81 4.09
N ARG A 71 -6.03 1.52 2.79
CA ARG A 71 -4.77 1.11 2.17
C ARG A 71 -3.94 2.34 1.83
N THR A 72 -2.67 2.34 2.25
CA THR A 72 -1.74 3.43 1.99
C THR A 72 -0.82 3.07 0.83
N GLU A 73 -0.90 3.82 -0.26
CA GLU A 73 0.07 3.81 -1.36
C GLU A 73 0.97 5.04 -1.20
N GLN A 74 2.27 4.84 -0.93
CA GLN A 74 3.19 5.92 -0.56
C GLN A 74 4.28 6.11 -1.61
N LEU A 75 4.52 7.37 -1.98
CA LEU A 75 5.65 7.79 -2.80
C LEU A 75 6.59 8.66 -1.97
N ILE A 76 7.89 8.34 -2.03
CA ILE A 76 8.96 9.15 -1.43
C ILE A 76 9.80 9.68 -2.58
N ILE A 77 9.77 11.00 -2.76
CA ILE A 77 10.42 11.68 -3.89
C ILE A 77 11.65 12.41 -3.38
N GLN A 78 12.74 12.39 -4.14
CA GLN A 78 13.96 13.16 -3.88
C GLN A 78 14.45 13.81 -5.16
N ALA A 79 14.75 15.12 -5.12
CA ALA A 79 15.38 15.83 -6.22
C ALA A 79 16.91 15.58 -6.19
N VAL A 80 17.41 14.89 -7.20
CA VAL A 80 18.86 14.72 -7.44
C VAL A 80 19.34 15.84 -8.37
N ASN A 81 20.52 16.39 -8.10
CA ASN A 81 21.15 17.45 -8.92
C ASN A 81 20.40 18.79 -9.00
N THR A 82 19.60 19.12 -7.99
CA THR A 82 18.98 20.45 -7.86
C THR A 82 19.62 21.20 -6.69
N THR A 83 19.96 22.47 -6.89
CA THR A 83 20.53 23.31 -5.84
C THR A 83 19.42 23.86 -4.95
N PRO A 84 19.61 23.92 -3.63
CA PRO A 84 18.73 24.66 -2.74
C PRO A 84 18.56 26.11 -3.19
N GLU A 85 17.39 26.68 -2.91
CA GLU A 85 17.06 28.07 -3.20
C GLU A 85 17.09 28.88 -1.90
N ILE A 86 17.49 30.15 -1.96
CA ILE A 86 17.44 31.06 -0.82
C ILE A 86 16.28 32.02 -1.08
N PHE A 87 15.27 31.97 -0.21
CA PHE A 87 14.15 32.88 -0.26
C PHE A 87 14.42 34.10 0.61
N ASN A 88 14.35 35.28 0.00
CA ASN A 88 14.51 36.56 0.65
C ASN A 88 13.14 37.25 0.77
N PRO A 89 12.52 37.24 1.97
CA PRO A 89 11.19 37.82 2.15
C PRO A 89 11.20 39.33 1.91
N TYR A 90 10.09 39.86 1.38
CA TYR A 90 9.92 41.30 1.20
C TYR A 90 9.96 42.06 2.54
N MET A 91 9.36 41.50 3.58
CA MET A 91 9.43 42.06 4.93
C MET A 91 10.82 41.84 5.53
N PRO A 92 11.39 42.80 6.28
CA PRO A 92 12.71 42.65 6.88
C PRO A 92 12.79 41.39 7.75
N GLY A 93 13.68 40.47 7.38
CA GLY A 93 13.81 39.17 8.04
C GLY A 93 15.07 38.42 7.61
N PRO A 94 15.39 37.30 8.28
CA PRO A 94 16.48 36.43 7.86
C PRO A 94 16.18 35.78 6.50
N GLU A 95 17.23 35.53 5.72
CA GLU A 95 17.14 34.71 4.51
C GLU A 95 16.77 33.28 4.89
N ILE A 96 15.83 32.67 4.15
CA ILE A 96 15.28 31.35 4.47
C ILE A 96 15.76 30.35 3.41
N PRO A 97 16.55 29.32 3.77
CA PRO A 97 16.96 28.30 2.82
C PRO A 97 15.79 27.34 2.54
N PHE A 98 15.40 27.23 1.29
CA PHE A 98 14.47 26.22 0.78
C PHE A 98 15.24 25.04 0.20
N GLY A 99 14.88 23.83 0.65
CA GLY A 99 15.48 22.60 0.14
C GLY A 99 15.24 22.43 -1.36
N SER A 100 16.12 21.69 -2.03
CA SER A 100 16.10 21.50 -3.48
C SER A 100 14.81 20.86 -4.04
N LEU A 101 14.07 20.11 -3.21
CA LEU A 101 12.75 19.57 -3.58
C LEU A 101 11.66 20.64 -3.63
N LEU A 102 11.83 21.74 -2.89
CA LEU A 102 10.82 22.80 -2.75
C LEU A 102 11.01 23.91 -3.78
N THR A 103 11.95 23.77 -4.71
CA THR A 103 12.08 24.68 -5.85
C THR A 103 10.84 24.54 -6.73
N LYS A 104 10.30 25.69 -7.17
CA LYS A 104 9.04 25.77 -7.92
C LYS A 104 8.95 24.83 -9.12
N HIS A 105 10.02 24.73 -9.90
CA HIS A 105 10.10 23.83 -11.05
C HIS A 105 9.89 22.35 -10.67
N ILE A 106 10.49 21.90 -9.56
CA ILE A 106 10.31 20.52 -9.07
C ILE A 106 8.89 20.32 -8.56
N LEU A 107 8.31 21.30 -7.87
CA LEU A 107 6.91 21.24 -7.43
C LEU A 107 5.94 21.08 -8.60
N HIS A 108 6.17 21.75 -9.73
CA HIS A 108 5.38 21.53 -10.96
C HIS A 108 5.55 20.11 -11.51
N GLN A 109 6.78 19.58 -11.56
CA GLN A 109 7.00 18.19 -12.02
C GLN A 109 6.31 17.16 -11.12
N ILE A 110 6.33 17.39 -9.80
CA ILE A 110 5.63 16.53 -8.84
C ILE A 110 4.11 16.65 -9.05
N LEU A 111 3.60 17.85 -9.36
CA LEU A 111 2.19 18.05 -9.64
C LEU A 111 1.75 17.34 -10.92
N ASP A 112 2.56 17.39 -11.98
CA ASP A 112 2.32 16.64 -13.22
C ASP A 112 2.31 15.13 -12.96
N LEU A 113 3.26 14.63 -12.15
CA LEU A 113 3.30 13.23 -11.74
C LEU A 113 2.05 12.85 -10.92
N GLN A 114 1.64 13.69 -9.98
CA GLN A 114 0.45 13.45 -9.15
C GLN A 114 -0.81 13.39 -10.03
N ASN A 115 -1.00 14.36 -10.93
CA ASN A 115 -2.11 14.37 -11.87
C ASN A 115 -2.10 13.14 -12.79
N GLY A 116 -0.91 12.71 -13.24
CA GLY A 116 -0.76 11.48 -14.02
C GLY A 116 -1.14 10.22 -13.25
N ILE A 117 -0.91 10.17 -11.93
CA ILE A 117 -1.33 9.06 -11.06
C ILE A 117 -2.83 9.10 -10.80
N GLU A 118 -3.40 10.29 -10.60
CA GLU A 118 -4.83 10.49 -10.39
C GLU A 118 -5.67 10.02 -11.59
N ASP A 119 -5.13 10.15 -12.81
CA ASP A 119 -5.77 9.74 -14.07
C ASP A 119 -5.49 8.28 -14.48
N ILE A 120 -4.82 7.48 -13.64
CA ILE A 120 -4.58 6.06 -13.96
C ILE A 120 -5.91 5.30 -14.06
N THR A 121 -6.10 4.64 -15.20
CA THR A 121 -7.20 3.71 -15.44
C THR A 121 -6.74 2.27 -15.40
N ALA A 122 -7.47 1.41 -14.71
CA ALA A 122 -7.25 -0.03 -14.67
C ALA A 122 -8.49 -0.79 -15.18
N SER A 123 -8.29 -1.95 -15.82
CA SER A 123 -9.39 -2.83 -16.21
C SER A 123 -9.56 -3.95 -15.19
N TYR A 124 -10.73 -4.04 -14.56
CA TYR A 124 -11.08 -5.09 -13.62
C TYR A 124 -12.47 -5.64 -13.95
N GLN A 125 -12.60 -6.96 -14.15
CA GLN A 125 -13.88 -7.60 -14.48
C GLN A 125 -14.64 -6.98 -15.69
N ASN A 126 -13.91 -6.58 -16.75
CA ASN A 126 -14.42 -5.86 -17.93
C ASN A 126 -14.96 -4.44 -17.65
N GLU A 127 -14.73 -3.88 -16.47
CA GLU A 127 -15.03 -2.49 -16.14
C GLU A 127 -13.73 -1.67 -16.07
N THR A 128 -13.83 -0.39 -16.43
CA THR A 128 -12.74 0.57 -16.27
C THR A 128 -12.88 1.22 -14.91
N VAL A 129 -11.84 1.07 -14.07
CA VAL A 129 -11.78 1.58 -12.70
C VAL A 129 -10.74 2.69 -12.64
N MET A 130 -11.09 3.82 -12.03
CA MET A 130 -10.21 4.95 -11.76
C MET A 130 -9.91 5.08 -10.27
N LEU A 131 -8.92 5.91 -9.92
CA LEU A 131 -8.59 6.20 -8.52
C LEU A 131 -9.81 6.72 -7.72
N LYS A 132 -10.61 7.61 -8.32
CA LYS A 132 -11.81 8.19 -7.71
C LYS A 132 -12.87 7.16 -7.29
N ASP A 133 -12.86 5.97 -7.88
CA ASP A 133 -13.85 4.93 -7.60
C ASP A 133 -13.51 4.12 -6.35
N ILE A 134 -12.23 4.13 -5.93
CA ILE A 134 -11.71 3.30 -4.84
C ILE A 134 -11.06 4.09 -3.69
N CYS A 135 -10.74 5.36 -3.93
CA CYS A 135 -10.06 6.19 -2.95
C CYS A 135 -10.96 6.55 -1.75
N LEU A 136 -10.32 6.88 -0.63
CA LEU A 136 -11.04 7.43 0.52
C LEU A 136 -11.43 8.88 0.24
N ALA A 137 -12.75 9.17 0.26
CA ALA A 137 -13.32 10.51 0.12
C ALA A 137 -14.15 10.87 1.38
N PRO A 138 -13.54 11.48 2.41
CA PRO A 138 -14.18 11.71 3.72
C PRO A 138 -15.42 12.61 3.68
N LEU A 139 -15.50 13.50 2.69
CA LEU A 139 -16.59 14.46 2.53
C LEU A 139 -17.67 13.98 1.53
N SER A 140 -17.58 12.74 1.06
CA SER A 140 -18.60 12.18 0.17
C SER A 140 -19.95 12.09 0.90
N PRO A 141 -21.09 12.44 0.25
CA PRO A 141 -21.26 12.77 -1.18
C PRO A 141 -21.13 14.26 -1.53
N TYR A 142 -20.86 15.14 -0.55
CA TYR A 142 -20.77 16.59 -0.79
C TYR A 142 -19.53 16.96 -1.63
N ASN A 143 -18.40 16.31 -1.36
CA ASN A 143 -17.19 16.43 -2.16
C ASN A 143 -16.55 15.04 -2.32
N ASN A 144 -16.40 14.62 -3.58
CA ASN A 144 -15.88 13.30 -3.95
C ASN A 144 -14.38 13.34 -4.31
N ASN A 145 -13.67 14.39 -3.92
CA ASN A 145 -12.22 14.46 -4.10
C ASN A 145 -11.53 13.42 -3.22
N CYS A 146 -10.54 12.74 -3.81
CA CYS A 146 -9.74 11.74 -3.12
C CYS A 146 -8.84 12.36 -2.06
N THR A 147 -8.63 11.62 -0.98
CA THR A 147 -7.61 11.95 0.01
C THR A 147 -6.23 11.65 -0.56
N ILE A 148 -5.49 12.71 -0.89
CA ILE A 148 -4.08 12.64 -1.28
C ILE A 148 -3.31 13.47 -0.25
N LEU A 149 -2.19 12.95 0.26
CA LEU A 149 -1.38 13.64 1.26
C LEU A 149 -0.09 14.13 0.60
N SER A 150 -0.14 15.35 0.10
CA SER A 150 0.96 16.01 -0.62
C SER A 150 1.09 17.47 -0.16
N VAL A 151 2.31 18.02 -0.24
CA VAL A 151 2.58 19.46 -0.02
C VAL A 151 1.80 20.33 -1.01
N LEU A 152 1.52 19.80 -2.19
CA LEU A 152 0.80 20.51 -3.26
C LEU A 152 -0.67 20.81 -2.91
N ASN A 153 -1.25 20.12 -1.91
CA ASN A 153 -2.59 20.43 -1.44
C ASN A 153 -2.71 21.82 -0.81
N TYR A 154 -1.62 22.41 -0.29
CA TYR A 154 -1.63 23.81 0.17
C TYR A 154 -2.02 24.77 -0.96
N TYR A 155 -1.74 24.39 -2.21
CA TYR A 155 -2.05 25.12 -3.44
C TYR A 155 -3.19 24.45 -4.23
N GLN A 156 -4.01 23.64 -3.56
CA GLN A 156 -5.17 22.96 -4.13
C GLN A 156 -4.85 22.15 -5.40
N ASN A 157 -3.65 21.57 -5.48
CA ASN A 157 -3.17 20.80 -6.63
C ASN A 157 -3.30 21.55 -7.97
N SER A 158 -3.10 22.87 -7.96
CA SER A 158 -3.26 23.72 -9.13
C SER A 158 -1.97 24.45 -9.49
N HIS A 159 -1.55 24.33 -10.76
CA HIS A 159 -0.41 25.07 -11.30
C HIS A 159 -0.64 26.58 -11.17
N SER A 160 -1.85 27.07 -11.46
CA SER A 160 -2.14 28.51 -11.41
C SER A 160 -2.07 29.09 -10.00
N VAL A 161 -2.45 28.31 -8.98
CA VAL A 161 -2.37 28.76 -7.58
C VAL A 161 -0.91 28.73 -7.12
N LEU A 162 -0.15 27.71 -7.50
CA LEU A 162 1.29 27.63 -7.24
C LEU A 162 2.06 28.77 -7.94
N ASP A 163 1.58 29.21 -9.11
CA ASP A 163 2.15 30.32 -9.86
C ASP A 163 1.72 31.71 -9.39
N SER A 164 0.72 31.78 -8.52
CA SER A 164 0.16 33.04 -8.07
C SER A 164 1.18 33.85 -7.26
N ASN A 165 1.24 35.15 -7.54
CA ASN A 165 2.04 36.09 -6.79
C ASN A 165 1.32 37.43 -6.65
N ILE A 166 1.67 38.16 -5.59
CA ILE A 166 1.21 39.52 -5.35
C ILE A 166 2.39 40.43 -5.65
N THR A 167 2.26 41.24 -6.70
CA THR A 167 3.33 42.13 -7.18
C THR A 167 2.76 43.48 -7.63
N ASP A 168 3.57 44.54 -7.54
CA ASP A 168 3.30 45.86 -8.15
C ASP A 168 4.12 46.10 -9.43
N GLY A 169 4.79 45.07 -9.95
CA GLY A 169 5.66 45.14 -11.12
C GLY A 169 7.12 45.48 -10.80
N PHE A 170 7.42 45.97 -9.60
CA PHE A 170 8.79 46.24 -9.13
C PHE A 170 9.23 45.25 -8.06
N TYR A 171 8.32 44.87 -7.17
CA TYR A 171 8.57 43.94 -6.06
C TYR A 171 7.53 42.82 -6.02
N ILE A 172 7.97 41.64 -5.56
CA ILE A 172 7.07 40.53 -5.22
C ILE A 172 6.86 40.59 -3.71
N TYR A 173 5.63 40.88 -3.31
CA TYR A 173 5.22 40.99 -1.90
C TYR A 173 4.93 39.62 -1.28
N ALA A 174 4.30 38.74 -2.05
CA ALA A 174 3.94 37.39 -1.65
C ALA A 174 3.95 36.45 -2.86
N ASP A 175 4.41 35.24 -2.64
CA ASP A 175 4.45 34.14 -3.61
C ASP A 175 4.26 32.79 -2.89
N PHE A 176 4.51 31.69 -3.59
CA PHE A 176 4.39 30.36 -3.01
C PHE A 176 5.29 30.14 -1.79
N HIS A 177 6.48 30.74 -1.71
CA HIS A 177 7.34 30.61 -0.52
C HIS A 177 6.64 31.19 0.71
N THR A 178 6.01 32.35 0.58
CA THR A 178 5.29 32.98 1.70
C THR A 178 4.10 32.15 2.16
N HIS A 179 3.29 31.62 1.23
CA HIS A 179 2.13 30.77 1.55
C HIS A 179 2.53 29.41 2.11
N PHE A 180 3.72 28.90 1.77
CA PHE A 180 4.24 27.68 2.38
C PHE A 180 4.59 27.86 3.87
N LEU A 181 5.04 29.07 4.24
CA LEU A 181 5.52 29.36 5.59
C LEU A 181 4.43 29.87 6.54
N PHE A 182 3.40 30.54 6.03
CA PHE A 182 2.34 31.21 6.78
C PHE A 182 0.96 30.82 6.28
#